data_AF-A0A958U9B3-F1
#
_entry.id   AF-A0A958U9B3-F1
#
_cell.length_a   1.000
_cell.length_b   1.000
_cell.length_c   1.000
_cell.angle_alpha   90.00
_cell.angle_beta   90.00
_cell.angle_gamma   90.00
#
_symmetry.space_group_name_H-M   'P 1'
#
loop_
_entity.id
_entity.type
_entity.pdbx_description
1 polymer ?
#
loop_
_entity_poly.entity_id
_entity_poly.type
_entity_poly.pdbx_seq_one_letter_code
_entity_poly.pdbx_strand_id
1 'polypeptide(L)'
;YWNDHVRAEVNALDNFDYDTKKAEELLKSGFGVVNTHIQDGIVRGTGILVALNNTANNAERLLDDRSAQFFSFDKSSASRQSYPTSLMGAIALLKQLYYDADWYAKGNVSTKDLTIEAFNRNKNLPQIFYANDKHNALRADKIGDMFGVQYIMVGKGNEYQLVDEIKSTNATYILPLNFPKAYDMENPFQADYVSLEDMRYWNQAPS
;
A
#
# COMPACT_ATOMS: atom_id res chain seq x y z
N TYR A 1 -17.73 2.73 10.43
CA TYR A 1 -17.80 1.31 10.03
C TYR A 1 -17.58 0.39 11.21
N TRP A 2 -18.09 -0.85 11.16
CA TRP A 2 -18.02 -1.80 12.29
C TRP A 2 -16.62 -2.38 12.54
N ASN A 3 -15.71 -2.23 11.57
CA ASN A 3 -14.36 -2.73 11.67
C ASN A 3 -13.32 -1.61 11.62
N ASP A 4 -12.60 -1.43 12.73
CA ASP A 4 -11.60 -0.38 12.91
C ASP A 4 -10.37 -0.51 12.01
N HIS A 5 -10.18 -1.63 11.31
CA HIS A 5 -9.11 -1.79 10.33
C HIS A 5 -9.46 -1.19 8.97
N VAL A 6 -10.71 -0.79 8.76
CA VAL A 6 -11.12 0.04 7.61
C VAL A 6 -11.15 1.48 8.08
N ARG A 7 -10.17 2.27 7.63
CA ARG A 7 -9.95 3.64 8.08
C ARG A 7 -9.98 4.60 6.89
N ALA A 8 -10.99 4.46 6.05
CA ALA A 8 -11.10 5.23 4.81
C ALA A 8 -11.30 6.74 5.07
N GLU A 9 -11.79 7.10 6.25
CA GLU A 9 -11.96 8.47 6.72
C GLU A 9 -10.66 9.18 7.10
N VAL A 10 -9.57 8.44 7.31
CA VAL A 10 -8.28 9.02 7.70
C VAL A 10 -7.71 9.82 6.54
N ASN A 11 -7.41 11.10 6.79
CA ASN A 11 -6.62 11.92 5.89
C ASN A 11 -5.20 12.06 6.44
N ALA A 12 -4.19 11.74 5.64
CA ALA A 12 -2.79 11.92 6.03
C ALA A 12 -2.45 13.37 6.37
N LEU A 13 -3.16 14.35 5.81
CA LEU A 13 -2.95 15.77 6.10
C LEU A 13 -3.13 16.09 7.60
N ASP A 14 -4.09 15.44 8.27
CA ASP A 14 -4.44 15.73 9.67
C ASP A 14 -3.31 15.36 10.64
N ASN A 15 -2.44 14.44 10.23
CA ASN A 15 -1.30 13.96 11.02
C ASN A 15 0.04 14.29 10.34
N PHE A 16 0.04 15.19 9.36
CA PHE A 16 1.24 15.51 8.62
C PHE A 16 2.13 16.48 9.39
N ASP A 17 3.38 16.06 9.62
CA ASP A 17 4.45 16.92 10.11
C ASP A 17 5.66 16.84 9.18
N TYR A 18 6.20 18.00 8.83
CA TYR A 18 7.29 18.10 7.86
C TYR A 18 8.64 17.91 8.57
N ASP A 19 9.25 16.74 8.36
CA ASP A 19 10.58 16.42 8.88
C ASP A 19 11.68 16.93 7.94
N THR A 20 12.34 18.02 8.33
CA THR A 20 13.40 18.66 7.55
C THR A 20 14.61 17.75 7.32
N LYS A 21 14.92 16.84 8.26
CA LYS A 21 16.06 15.92 8.14
C LYS A 21 15.79 14.86 7.08
N LYS A 22 14.62 14.21 7.16
CA LYS A 22 14.20 13.23 6.15
C LYS A 22 14.06 13.87 4.76
N ALA A 23 13.53 15.08 4.70
CA ALA A 23 13.44 15.82 3.44
C ALA A 23 14.83 16.11 2.84
N GLU A 24 15.82 16.47 3.66
CA GLU A 24 17.19 16.71 3.19
C GLU A 24 17.86 15.43 2.65
N GLU A 25 17.64 14.27 3.28
CA GLU A 25 18.12 12.97 2.77
C GLU A 25 17.54 12.63 1.39
N LEU A 26 16.24 12.86 1.22
CA LEU A 26 15.54 12.61 -0.04
C LEU A 26 15.97 13.62 -1.13
N LEU A 27 16.15 14.89 -0.77
CA LEU A 27 16.67 15.92 -1.68
C LEU A 27 18.09 15.60 -2.15
N LYS A 28 18.98 15.17 -1.25
CA LYS A 28 20.33 14.71 -1.61
C LYS A 28 20.32 13.49 -2.52
N SER A 29 19.27 12.67 -2.44
CA SER A 29 19.03 11.53 -3.32
C SER A 29 18.37 11.92 -4.65
N GLY A 30 18.04 13.21 -4.85
CA GLY A 30 17.46 13.74 -6.09
C GLY A 30 15.93 13.75 -6.14
N PHE A 31 15.23 13.39 -5.06
CA PHE A 31 13.78 13.48 -5.00
C PHE A 31 13.32 14.91 -4.70
N GLY A 32 12.37 15.42 -5.47
CA GLY A 32 11.79 16.76 -5.26
C GLY A 32 10.34 16.74 -4.74
N VAL A 33 9.63 15.63 -4.93
CA VAL A 33 8.22 15.47 -4.54
C VAL A 33 8.03 14.07 -3.98
N VAL A 34 7.22 13.95 -2.94
CA VAL A 34 6.90 12.68 -2.28
C VAL A 34 5.40 12.54 -2.11
N ASN A 35 4.92 11.32 -2.29
CA ASN A 35 3.57 10.93 -1.88
C ASN A 35 3.67 10.19 -0.55
N THR A 36 2.96 10.65 0.48
CA THR A 36 3.01 10.07 1.83
C THR A 36 1.63 9.81 2.37
N HIS A 37 1.50 8.76 3.19
CA HIS A 37 0.27 8.34 3.81
C HIS A 37 0.52 7.63 5.14
N ILE A 38 -0.54 7.39 5.89
CA ILE A 38 -0.48 6.63 7.15
C ILE A 38 -0.56 5.13 6.82
N GLN A 39 0.46 4.36 7.19
CA GLN A 39 0.55 2.93 6.90
C GLN A 39 -0.19 2.07 7.95
N ASP A 40 -1.45 2.38 8.25
CA ASP A 40 -2.19 1.73 9.35
C ASP A 40 -3.62 1.35 8.96
N GLY A 41 -3.89 0.04 8.85
CA GLY A 41 -5.18 -0.51 8.45
C GLY A 41 -5.16 -1.21 7.09
N ILE A 42 -6.24 -1.96 6.82
CA ILE A 42 -6.51 -2.66 5.56
C ILE A 42 -6.96 -1.65 4.51
N VAL A 43 -7.78 -0.67 4.91
CA VAL A 43 -8.00 0.56 4.16
C VAL A 43 -7.42 1.69 4.99
N ARG A 44 -6.48 2.44 4.40
CA ARG A 44 -5.60 3.39 5.10
C ARG A 44 -6.00 4.85 4.91
N GLY A 45 -7.09 5.09 4.18
CA GLY A 45 -7.55 6.44 3.87
C GLY A 45 -6.76 7.08 2.74
N THR A 46 -6.63 8.41 2.79
CA THR A 46 -5.97 9.19 1.73
C THR A 46 -4.55 9.60 2.12
N GLY A 47 -3.67 9.66 1.11
CA GLY A 47 -2.35 10.28 1.23
C GLY A 47 -2.34 11.71 0.70
N ILE A 48 -1.18 12.34 0.85
CA ILE A 48 -0.91 13.70 0.38
C ILE A 48 0.33 13.71 -0.51
N LEU A 49 0.34 14.65 -1.47
CA LEU A 49 1.49 14.91 -2.33
C LEU A 49 2.19 16.19 -1.85
N VAL A 50 3.48 16.07 -1.54
CA VAL A 50 4.25 17.15 -0.91
C VAL A 50 5.55 17.39 -1.67
N ALA A 51 5.84 18.65 -1.98
CA ALA A 51 7.12 19.11 -2.46
C ALA A 51 8.13 19.20 -1.32
N LEU A 52 9.32 18.62 -1.51
CA LEU A 52 10.42 18.69 -0.56
C LEU A 52 11.08 20.06 -0.68
N ASN A 53 10.67 21.00 0.17
CA ASN A 53 11.20 22.36 0.18
C ASN A 53 11.48 22.83 1.60
N ASN A 54 12.74 22.75 2.05
CA ASN A 54 13.11 23.10 3.42
C ASN A 54 12.97 24.59 3.76
N THR A 55 12.84 25.47 2.76
CA THR A 55 12.75 26.93 2.96
C THR A 55 11.33 27.49 2.99
N ALA A 56 10.39 26.81 2.33
CA ALA A 56 9.00 27.25 2.22
C ALA A 56 8.15 26.84 3.44
N ASN A 57 6.90 27.30 3.51
CA ASN A 57 5.93 26.84 4.50
C ASN A 57 5.05 25.70 3.94
N ASN A 58 4.19 25.11 4.77
CA ASN A 58 3.32 24.00 4.34
C ASN A 58 2.31 24.40 3.25
N ALA A 59 1.94 25.68 3.15
CA ALA A 59 1.02 26.14 2.11
C ALA A 59 1.64 26.10 0.71
N GLU A 60 2.96 26.22 0.61
CA GLU A 60 3.69 26.11 -0.66
C GLU A 60 4.19 24.69 -0.93
N ARG A 61 4.37 23.87 0.12
CA ARG A 61 4.83 22.48 0.00
C ARG A 61 3.72 21.51 -0.40
N LEU A 62 2.48 21.75 0.04
CA LEU A 62 1.36 20.85 -0.22
C LEU A 62 0.88 21.02 -1.67
N LEU A 63 1.02 19.96 -2.47
CA LEU A 63 0.59 19.95 -3.87
C LEU A 63 -0.81 19.35 -4.03
N ASP A 64 -1.13 18.32 -3.23
CA ASP A 64 -2.44 17.65 -3.21
C ASP A 64 -2.72 17.11 -1.80
N ASP A 65 -3.90 17.38 -1.27
CA ASP A 65 -4.35 16.92 0.04
C ASP A 65 -5.01 15.52 0.01
N ARG A 66 -5.29 14.98 -1.18
CA ARG A 66 -5.92 13.68 -1.40
C ARG A 66 -5.36 13.00 -2.66
N SER A 67 -4.06 12.70 -2.65
CA SER A 67 -3.32 12.19 -3.80
C SER A 67 -3.76 10.80 -4.28
N ALA A 68 -4.14 9.92 -3.36
CA ALA A 68 -4.52 8.53 -3.62
C ALA A 68 -5.24 7.92 -2.41
N GLN A 69 -5.98 6.85 -2.64
CA GLN A 69 -6.52 5.99 -1.59
C GLN A 69 -5.63 4.75 -1.41
N PHE A 70 -5.32 4.43 -0.17
CA PHE A 70 -4.34 3.39 0.15
C PHE A 70 -4.96 2.16 0.81
N PHE A 71 -4.41 1.00 0.48
CA PHE A 71 -4.86 -0.31 0.95
C PHE A 71 -3.69 -1.19 1.36
N SER A 72 -3.94 -2.19 2.21
CA SER A 72 -3.07 -3.33 2.44
C SER A 72 -3.84 -4.53 2.99
N PHE A 73 -3.15 -5.64 3.23
CA PHE A 73 -3.72 -6.77 3.99
C PHE A 73 -3.38 -6.72 5.49
N ASP A 74 -2.69 -5.67 5.94
CA ASP A 74 -2.23 -5.54 7.31
C ASP A 74 -3.28 -4.88 8.18
N LYS A 75 -3.46 -5.41 9.39
CA LYS A 75 -4.34 -4.79 10.38
C LYS A 75 -3.81 -3.45 10.86
N SER A 76 -4.73 -2.61 11.34
CA SER A 76 -4.34 -1.44 12.12
C SER A 76 -3.74 -1.87 13.45
N SER A 77 -2.57 -1.30 13.75
CA SER A 77 -1.85 -1.41 15.02
C SER A 77 -2.51 -0.60 16.14
N ALA A 78 -3.32 0.41 15.79
CA ALA A 78 -4.02 1.27 16.72
C ALA A 78 -5.32 0.66 17.29
N SER A 79 -5.89 -0.36 16.64
CA SER A 79 -7.11 -1.03 17.11
C SER A 79 -6.83 -2.33 17.86
N ARG A 80 -7.64 -2.59 18.91
CA ARG A 80 -7.67 -3.87 19.65
C ARG A 80 -8.63 -4.88 19.03
N GLN A 81 -9.31 -4.53 17.94
CA GLN A 81 -10.23 -5.42 17.25
C GLN A 81 -9.49 -6.67 16.76
N SER A 82 -10.02 -7.85 17.11
CA SER A 82 -9.34 -9.12 16.82
C SER A 82 -9.44 -9.50 15.35
N TYR A 83 -10.65 -9.36 14.78
CA TYR A 83 -10.92 -9.71 13.39
C TYR A 83 -10.45 -8.62 12.42
N PRO A 84 -9.66 -8.94 11.38
CA PRO A 84 -9.32 -10.29 10.93
C PRO A 84 -8.04 -10.87 11.56
N THR A 85 -7.97 -12.19 11.74
CA THR A 85 -6.79 -12.87 12.30
C THR A 85 -5.89 -13.50 11.24
N SER A 86 -6.25 -13.41 9.96
CA SER A 86 -5.54 -14.03 8.85
C SER A 86 -5.67 -13.20 7.57
N LEU A 87 -4.81 -13.49 6.59
CA LEU A 87 -4.90 -12.92 5.24
C LEU A 87 -6.27 -13.19 4.59
N MET A 88 -6.82 -14.40 4.76
CA MET A 88 -8.15 -14.72 4.25
C MET A 88 -9.23 -13.85 4.92
N GLY A 89 -9.10 -13.58 6.21
CA GLY A 89 -9.99 -12.66 6.92
C GLY A 89 -9.88 -11.23 6.40
N ALA A 90 -8.67 -10.74 6.13
CA ALA A 90 -8.47 -9.41 5.55
C ALA A 90 -9.09 -9.28 4.16
N ILE A 91 -8.94 -10.30 3.32
CA ILE A 91 -9.60 -10.39 2.01
C ILE A 91 -11.12 -10.40 2.14
N ALA A 92 -11.66 -11.19 3.08
CA ALA A 92 -13.10 -11.26 3.31
C ALA A 92 -13.66 -9.92 3.79
N LEU A 93 -12.97 -9.24 4.71
CA LEU A 93 -13.35 -7.91 5.19
C LEU A 93 -13.35 -6.88 4.06
N LEU A 94 -12.32 -6.88 3.20
CA LEU A 94 -12.24 -5.96 2.07
C LEU A 94 -13.37 -6.20 1.05
N LYS A 95 -13.66 -7.47 0.75
CA LYS A 95 -14.82 -7.82 -0.10
C LYS A 95 -16.14 -7.37 0.52
N GLN A 96 -16.32 -7.60 1.82
CA GLN A 96 -17.49 -7.16 2.54
C GLN A 96 -17.64 -5.64 2.47
N LEU A 97 -16.55 -4.89 2.70
CA LEU A 97 -16.57 -3.43 2.59
C LEU A 97 -17.06 -2.96 1.22
N TYR A 98 -16.62 -3.58 0.12
CA TYR A 98 -17.09 -3.22 -1.21
C TYR A 98 -18.60 -3.46 -1.39
N TYR A 99 -19.12 -4.59 -0.91
CA TYR A 99 -20.55 -4.86 -0.95
C TYR A 99 -21.33 -3.87 -0.08
N ASP A 100 -20.86 -3.61 1.13
CA ASP A 100 -21.47 -2.66 2.07
C ASP A 100 -21.46 -1.25 1.49
N ALA A 101 -20.38 -0.85 0.81
CA ALA A 101 -20.24 0.45 0.16
C ALA A 101 -21.16 0.64 -1.04
N ASP A 102 -21.34 -0.38 -1.88
CA ASP A 102 -22.31 -0.37 -2.99
C ASP A 102 -23.76 -0.34 -2.45
N TRP A 103 -24.06 -1.15 -1.44
CA TRP A 103 -25.37 -1.15 -0.78
C TRP A 103 -25.68 0.21 -0.16
N TYR A 104 -24.70 0.83 0.50
CA TYR A 104 -24.79 2.18 1.07
C TYR A 104 -25.06 3.23 -0.02
N ALA A 105 -24.31 3.19 -1.12
CA ALA A 105 -24.44 4.14 -2.23
C ALA A 105 -25.83 4.10 -2.90
N LYS A 106 -26.53 2.96 -2.82
CA LYS A 106 -27.91 2.79 -3.32
C LYS A 106 -28.98 3.39 -2.40
N GLY A 107 -28.61 3.93 -1.24
CA GLY A 107 -29.54 4.55 -0.30
C GLY A 107 -30.36 3.55 0.52
N ASN A 108 -29.90 2.29 0.60
CA ASN A 108 -30.61 1.21 1.28
C ASN A 108 -30.43 1.23 2.82
N VAL A 109 -29.90 2.31 3.38
CA VAL A 109 -29.64 2.46 4.81
C VAL A 109 -30.07 3.85 5.26
N SER A 110 -30.70 3.92 6.43
CA SER A 110 -31.16 5.18 7.03
C SER A 110 -30.08 5.85 7.88
N THR A 111 -29.06 5.11 8.29
CA THR A 111 -27.96 5.60 9.13
C THR A 111 -26.78 6.08 8.29
N LYS A 112 -26.03 7.02 8.86
CA LYS A 112 -24.85 7.61 8.24
C LYS A 112 -23.58 6.92 8.73
N ASP A 113 -22.77 6.37 7.83
CA ASP A 113 -21.45 5.79 8.16
C ASP A 113 -20.35 6.59 7.48
N LEU A 114 -19.62 7.38 8.27
CA LEU A 114 -18.59 8.30 7.78
C LEU A 114 -17.44 7.59 7.07
N THR A 115 -17.10 6.36 7.49
CA THR A 115 -16.04 5.58 6.87
C THR A 115 -16.47 5.10 5.49
N ILE A 116 -17.70 4.61 5.33
CA ILE A 116 -18.22 4.20 4.02
C ILE A 116 -18.39 5.42 3.11
N GLU A 117 -18.87 6.55 3.62
CA GLU A 117 -18.94 7.80 2.85
C GLU A 117 -17.56 8.24 2.36
N ALA A 118 -16.55 8.21 3.23
CA ALA A 118 -15.18 8.54 2.85
C ALA A 118 -14.65 7.56 1.81
N PHE A 119 -14.88 6.26 1.98
CA PHE A 119 -14.52 5.23 1.02
C PHE A 119 -15.12 5.48 -0.37
N ASN A 120 -16.42 5.73 -0.44
CA ASN A 120 -17.11 6.04 -1.69
C ASN A 120 -16.64 7.37 -2.32
N ARG A 121 -16.37 8.39 -1.50
CA ARG A 121 -15.81 9.67 -1.95
C ARG A 121 -14.41 9.55 -2.51
N ASN A 122 -13.64 8.56 -2.05
CA ASN A 122 -12.26 8.32 -2.45
C ASN A 122 -12.15 7.36 -3.66
N LYS A 123 -13.24 6.73 -4.11
CA LYS A 123 -13.27 5.71 -5.18
C LYS A 123 -12.64 6.16 -6.51
N ASN A 124 -12.71 7.45 -6.83
CA ASN A 124 -12.17 8.01 -8.07
C ASN A 124 -10.69 8.43 -7.96
N LEU A 125 -10.10 8.37 -6.77
CA LEU A 125 -8.68 8.60 -6.58
C LEU A 125 -7.88 7.40 -7.12
N PRO A 126 -6.60 7.57 -7.47
CA PRO A 126 -5.70 6.43 -7.67
C PRO A 126 -5.78 5.47 -6.48
N GLN A 127 -6.00 4.19 -6.75
CA GLN A 127 -6.17 3.16 -5.72
C GLN A 127 -4.85 2.40 -5.57
N ILE A 128 -4.08 2.68 -4.53
CA ILE A 128 -2.75 2.11 -4.31
C ILE A 128 -2.81 0.99 -3.27
N PHE A 129 -2.37 -0.21 -3.65
CA PHE A 129 -2.44 -1.40 -2.81
C PHE A 129 -1.04 -1.89 -2.42
N TYR A 130 -0.74 -1.91 -1.12
CA TYR A 130 0.48 -2.51 -0.58
C TYR A 130 0.29 -4.02 -0.43
N ALA A 131 0.77 -4.76 -1.44
CA ALA A 131 0.62 -6.20 -1.50
C ALA A 131 1.67 -6.95 -0.64
N ASN A 132 2.86 -6.37 -0.47
CA ASN A 132 4.01 -6.95 0.26
C ASN A 132 4.58 -8.26 -0.32
N ASP A 133 3.93 -8.91 -1.27
CA ASP A 133 4.40 -10.14 -1.94
C ASP A 133 3.68 -10.35 -3.29
N LYS A 134 4.37 -11.01 -4.24
CA LYS A 134 3.83 -11.39 -5.56
C LYS A 134 2.48 -12.11 -5.51
N HIS A 135 2.25 -13.04 -4.59
CA HIS A 135 0.99 -13.77 -4.51
C HIS A 135 -0.13 -12.88 -3.95
N ASN A 136 0.21 -11.97 -3.05
CA ASN A 136 -0.74 -11.00 -2.54
C ASN A 136 -1.11 -9.97 -3.60
N ALA A 137 -0.20 -9.60 -4.50
CA ALA A 137 -0.51 -8.72 -5.62
C ALA A 137 -1.59 -9.37 -6.51
N LEU A 138 -1.42 -10.65 -6.87
CA LEU A 138 -2.42 -11.41 -7.62
C LEU A 138 -3.76 -11.57 -6.87
N ARG A 139 -3.73 -11.62 -5.52
CA ARG A 139 -4.97 -11.66 -4.72
C ARG A 139 -5.68 -10.31 -4.71
N ALA A 140 -4.93 -9.22 -4.56
CA ALA A 140 -5.47 -7.87 -4.60
C ALA A 140 -6.06 -7.55 -5.97
N ASP A 141 -5.38 -7.96 -7.06
CA ASP A 141 -5.84 -7.81 -8.43
C ASP A 141 -7.19 -8.48 -8.66
N LYS A 142 -7.31 -9.77 -8.30
CA LYS A 142 -8.59 -10.50 -8.36
C LYS A 142 -9.71 -9.82 -7.58
N ILE A 143 -9.40 -9.19 -6.43
CA ILE A 143 -10.38 -8.42 -5.67
C ILE A 143 -10.78 -7.17 -6.44
N GLY A 144 -9.81 -6.45 -7.01
CA GLY A 144 -10.05 -5.30 -7.88
C GLY A 144 -11.00 -5.64 -9.02
N ASP A 145 -10.69 -6.70 -9.78
CA ASP A 145 -11.52 -7.18 -10.90
C ASP A 145 -12.97 -7.47 -10.49
N MET A 146 -13.17 -8.13 -9.34
CA MET A 146 -14.51 -8.45 -8.84
C MET A 146 -15.38 -7.20 -8.62
N PHE A 147 -14.77 -6.05 -8.30
CA PHE A 147 -15.48 -4.81 -7.99
C PHE A 147 -15.23 -3.69 -9.01
N GLY A 148 -14.56 -4.00 -10.13
CA GLY A 148 -14.22 -3.03 -11.17
C GLY A 148 -13.26 -1.94 -10.70
N VAL A 149 -12.31 -2.28 -9.82
CA VAL A 149 -11.30 -1.36 -9.29
C VAL A 149 -9.92 -1.75 -9.80
N GLN A 150 -9.30 -0.89 -10.61
CA GLN A 150 -7.92 -1.10 -11.04
C GLN A 150 -6.95 -0.60 -9.98
N TYR A 151 -6.30 -1.53 -9.28
CA TYR A 151 -5.28 -1.18 -8.30
C TYR A 151 -3.92 -0.91 -8.94
N ILE A 152 -3.19 0.04 -8.34
CA ILE A 152 -1.76 0.24 -8.52
C ILE A 152 -1.06 -0.54 -7.39
N MET A 153 -0.27 -1.54 -7.74
CA MET A 153 0.34 -2.45 -6.78
C MET A 153 1.69 -1.92 -6.32
N VAL A 154 1.89 -1.78 -5.01
CA VAL A 154 3.23 -1.61 -4.43
C VAL A 154 3.83 -2.98 -4.19
N GLY A 155 4.88 -3.28 -4.96
CA GLY A 155 5.58 -4.54 -4.93
C GLY A 155 6.70 -4.60 -3.89
N LYS A 156 7.24 -5.81 -3.67
CA LYS A 156 8.40 -6.06 -2.82
C LYS A 156 9.70 -6.21 -3.61
N GLY A 157 9.62 -6.36 -4.94
CA GLY A 157 10.77 -6.64 -5.81
C GLY A 157 10.96 -8.13 -6.11
N ASN A 158 9.99 -8.99 -5.77
CA ASN A 158 10.00 -10.43 -6.09
C ASN A 158 8.98 -10.82 -7.17
N GLU A 159 8.34 -9.83 -7.81
CA GLU A 159 7.29 -10.01 -8.81
C GLU A 159 7.81 -10.71 -10.08
N TYR A 160 9.10 -10.56 -10.37
CA TYR A 160 9.76 -11.23 -11.51
C TYR A 160 9.63 -12.77 -11.47
N GLN A 161 9.41 -13.36 -10.28
CA GLN A 161 9.26 -14.80 -10.12
C GLN A 161 7.96 -15.35 -10.73
N LEU A 162 6.95 -14.51 -10.96
CA LEU A 162 5.65 -14.85 -11.56
C LEU A 162 5.30 -13.84 -12.65
N VAL A 163 6.28 -13.51 -13.51
CA VAL A 163 6.18 -12.40 -14.47
C VAL A 163 4.99 -12.55 -15.43
N ASP A 164 4.64 -13.77 -15.82
CA ASP A 164 3.55 -14.02 -16.77
C ASP A 164 2.19 -13.75 -16.13
N GLU A 165 1.98 -14.23 -14.91
CA GLU A 165 0.76 -13.94 -14.14
C GLU A 165 0.68 -12.46 -13.79
N ILE A 166 1.79 -11.84 -13.38
CA ILE A 166 1.84 -10.41 -13.05
C ILE A 166 1.52 -9.57 -14.28
N LYS A 167 2.06 -9.89 -15.47
CA LYS A 167 1.71 -9.20 -16.72
C LYS A 167 0.24 -9.37 -17.07
N SER A 168 -0.33 -10.55 -16.82
CA SER A 168 -1.75 -10.83 -17.12
C SER A 168 -2.73 -9.96 -16.32
N THR A 169 -2.31 -9.42 -15.17
CA THR A 169 -3.12 -8.48 -14.37
C THR A 169 -3.34 -7.13 -15.06
N ASN A 170 -2.46 -6.73 -15.99
CA ASN A 170 -2.39 -5.37 -16.55
C ASN A 170 -2.33 -4.25 -15.50
N ALA A 171 -2.02 -4.57 -14.24
CA ALA A 171 -1.90 -3.59 -13.18
C ALA A 171 -0.60 -2.78 -13.32
N THR A 172 -0.65 -1.52 -12.87
CA THR A 172 0.55 -0.70 -12.75
C THR A 172 1.27 -1.05 -11.45
N TYR A 173 2.59 -1.20 -11.50
CA TYR A 173 3.40 -1.55 -10.34
C TYR A 173 4.36 -0.43 -9.93
N ILE A 174 4.41 -0.16 -8.63
CA ILE A 174 5.44 0.64 -7.97
C ILE A 174 6.42 -0.35 -7.33
N LEU A 175 7.60 -0.50 -7.93
CA LEU A 175 8.59 -1.50 -7.50
C LEU A 175 9.76 -0.83 -6.78
N PRO A 176 10.30 -1.46 -5.71
CA PRO A 176 11.53 -1.00 -5.09
C PRO A 176 12.72 -1.32 -6.00
N LEU A 177 13.63 -0.37 -6.12
CA LEU A 177 14.94 -0.57 -6.76
C LEU A 177 15.95 -0.99 -5.69
N ASN A 178 15.81 -2.23 -5.20
CA ASN A 178 16.73 -2.80 -4.22
C ASN A 178 17.29 -4.13 -4.74
N PHE A 179 18.57 -4.12 -5.10
CA PHE A 179 19.25 -5.27 -5.66
C PHE A 179 19.92 -6.09 -4.55
N PRO A 180 19.78 -7.43 -4.54
CA PRO A 180 20.41 -8.25 -3.52
C PRO A 180 21.93 -8.16 -3.61
N LYS A 181 22.59 -8.03 -2.46
CA LYS A 181 24.04 -8.18 -2.37
C LYS A 181 24.42 -9.65 -2.55
N ALA A 182 25.61 -9.90 -3.09
CA ALA A 182 26.16 -11.25 -3.13
C ALA A 182 26.32 -11.81 -1.72
N TYR A 183 26.00 -13.10 -1.56
CA TYR A 183 26.26 -13.82 -0.32
C TYR A 183 27.77 -14.04 -0.16
N ASP A 184 28.27 -13.87 1.06
CA ASP A 184 29.64 -14.20 1.41
C ASP A 184 29.75 -15.73 1.59
N MET A 185 30.41 -16.38 0.63
CA MET A 185 30.62 -17.82 0.60
C MET A 185 32.04 -18.21 1.03
N GLU A 186 32.86 -17.25 1.48
CA GLU A 186 34.25 -17.52 1.88
C GLU A 186 34.33 -18.24 3.23
N ASN A 187 33.34 -18.01 4.11
CA ASN A 187 33.24 -18.68 5.40
C ASN A 187 32.32 -19.92 5.32
N PRO A 188 32.83 -21.15 5.49
CA PRO A 188 32.04 -22.37 5.40
C PRO A 188 30.85 -22.41 6.38
N PHE A 189 31.02 -21.83 7.58
CA PHE A 189 29.94 -21.77 8.57
C PHE A 189 28.82 -20.81 8.14
N GLN A 190 29.13 -19.76 7.38
CA GLN A 190 28.11 -18.84 6.84
C GLN A 190 27.45 -19.42 5.59
N ALA A 191 28.23 -20.11 4.74
CA ALA A 191 27.73 -20.79 3.56
C ALA A 191 26.68 -21.87 3.89
N ASP A 192 26.86 -22.60 4.99
CA ASP A 192 25.89 -23.62 5.45
C ASP A 192 24.51 -23.03 5.84
N TYR A 193 24.43 -21.73 6.15
CA TYR A 193 23.16 -21.05 6.44
C TYR A 193 22.49 -20.46 5.19
N VAL A 194 23.17 -20.42 4.04
CA VAL A 194 22.57 -19.91 2.80
C VAL A 194 21.74 -21.00 2.15
N SER A 195 20.43 -20.79 2.07
CA SER A 195 19.53 -21.78 1.46
C SER A 195 19.62 -21.78 -0.07
N LEU A 196 19.16 -22.86 -0.71
CA LEU A 196 19.05 -22.90 -2.17
C LEU A 196 18.08 -21.83 -2.71
N GLU A 197 17.04 -21.50 -1.94
CA GLU A 197 16.09 -20.44 -2.28
C GLU A 197 16.78 -19.07 -2.30
N ASP A 198 17.63 -18.80 -1.33
CA ASP A 198 18.44 -17.58 -1.25
C ASP A 198 19.39 -17.44 -2.44
N MET A 199 20.11 -18.50 -2.79
CA MET A 199 21.00 -18.52 -3.97
C MET A 199 20.22 -18.28 -5.26
N ARG A 200 19.04 -18.90 -5.39
CA ARG A 200 18.17 -18.70 -6.57
C ARG A 200 17.63 -17.28 -6.63
N TYR A 201 17.24 -16.70 -5.50
CA TYR A 201 16.78 -15.32 -5.42
C TYR A 201 17.87 -14.35 -5.87
N TRP A 202 19.09 -14.49 -5.36
CA TRP A 202 20.22 -13.65 -5.79
C TRP A 202 20.53 -13.82 -7.28
N ASN A 203 20.56 -15.06 -7.78
CA ASN A 203 20.89 -15.33 -9.18
C ASN A 203 19.83 -14.80 -10.18
N GLN A 204 18.55 -14.82 -9.80
CA GLN A 204 17.44 -14.44 -10.67
C GLN A 204 16.94 -13.01 -10.47
N ALA A 205 17.40 -12.34 -9.41
CA ALA A 205 17.05 -10.94 -9.19
C ALA A 205 17.54 -10.08 -10.37
N PRO A 206 16.75 -9.08 -10.80
CA PRO A 206 17.20 -8.10 -11.77
C PRO A 206 18.52 -7.45 -11.32
N SER A 207 19.41 -7.15 -12.26
CA SER A 207 20.74 -6.53 -12.02
C SER A 207 20.99 -5.39 -12.99
#